data_AF-A0A9E7I9Y6-F1
#
_entry.id   AF-A0A9E7I9Y6-F1
#
_cell.length_a   1.000
_cell.length_b   1.000
_cell.length_c   1.000
_cell.angle_alpha   90.00
_cell.angle_beta   90.00
_cell.angle_gamma   90.00
#
_symmetry.space_group_name_H-M   'P 1'
#
loop_
_entity.id
_entity.type
_entity.pdbx_description
1 polymer ?
#
loop_
_entity_poly.entity_id
_entity_poly.type
_entity_poly.pdbx_seq_one_letter_code
_entity_poly.pdbx_strand_id
1 'polypeptide(L)'
;MPPWTPSKGALCSRTSAPLSPCILVDEQDNVVGHESKYNCHLMENIESRKVLHRAFSVFLFNSKYELLLQQRSATKVTFPLVWTNTCCSHPLYRESELVEGNFLGVRNAAQRKLFDELGIPAEALPVDRFTPLGRMLYKAPSDGKWGEHELDYLLFVVADVKLLPNPDEVADVRYVNREQLKELLEKADAGEEGVKLSPWFRLVVDNFLLKWWDCVESGTLPEVADMKTIHKLGGGGEDEDEEDEEERSGGRREGGGGGGVGGVGGRGEEEKEHRAHRQLEAVGGGEQHQANENQSIGRELEKEGVTSNNTLSN
;
A
#
# COMPACT_ATOMS: atom_id res chain seq x y z
N MET A 1 51.27 10.68 9.42
CA MET A 1 49.93 10.12 9.72
C MET A 1 49.77 8.86 8.87
N PRO A 2 49.45 7.68 9.44
CA PRO A 2 49.18 6.51 8.62
C PRO A 2 47.74 6.59 8.06
N PRO A 3 47.47 6.02 6.86
CA PRO A 3 46.16 6.05 6.24
C PRO A 3 45.18 5.14 6.97
N TRP A 4 43.98 5.66 7.20
CA TRP A 4 42.83 4.97 7.80
C TRP A 4 42.34 3.84 6.90
N THR A 5 42.37 2.61 7.40
CA THR A 5 41.68 1.46 6.82
C THR A 5 40.36 1.24 7.56
N PRO A 6 39.20 1.17 6.90
CA PRO A 6 37.96 0.83 7.58
C PRO A 6 38.00 -0.64 8.01
N SER A 7 37.93 -0.88 9.31
CA SER A 7 37.78 -2.20 9.91
C SER A 7 36.42 -2.79 9.52
N LYS A 8 36.45 -4.01 8.97
CA LYS A 8 35.29 -4.91 8.91
C LYS A 8 34.77 -5.12 10.33
N GLY A 9 33.51 -4.75 10.58
CA GLY A 9 32.83 -5.09 11.83
C GLY A 9 32.01 -3.95 12.42
N ALA A 10 30.79 -3.79 11.91
CA ALA A 10 29.61 -3.34 12.65
C ALA A 10 28.39 -3.37 11.72
N LEU A 11 27.99 -4.57 11.25
CA LEU A 11 26.59 -4.75 10.89
C LEU A 11 25.86 -4.71 12.23
N CYS A 12 25.17 -3.60 12.50
CA CYS A 12 24.48 -3.36 13.76
C CYS A 12 23.36 -4.39 13.92
N SER A 13 23.67 -5.52 14.55
CA SER A 13 22.68 -6.42 15.12
C SER A 13 22.06 -5.76 16.35
N ARG A 14 21.09 -4.88 16.15
CA ARG A 14 20.16 -4.47 17.20
C ARG A 14 18.76 -4.49 16.63
N THR A 15 17.97 -5.41 17.14
CA THR A 15 16.52 -5.47 17.10
C THR A 15 15.90 -4.17 17.66
N SER A 16 15.99 -3.06 16.91
CA SER A 16 15.26 -1.82 17.20
C SER A 16 13.81 -1.87 16.67
N ALA A 17 13.41 -2.97 16.03
CA ALA A 17 12.14 -3.17 15.36
C ALA A 17 10.85 -2.89 16.18
N PRO A 18 10.78 -3.11 17.51
CA PRO A 18 9.53 -2.90 18.25
C PRO A 18 9.13 -1.41 18.38
N LEU A 19 10.12 -0.51 18.34
CA LEU A 19 9.93 0.93 18.60
C LEU A 19 9.85 1.77 17.32
N SER A 20 10.03 1.16 16.15
CA SER A 20 9.87 1.84 14.87
C SER A 20 8.43 2.35 14.73
N PRO A 21 8.20 3.67 14.63
CA PRO A 21 6.85 4.22 14.56
C PRO A 21 6.28 4.03 13.16
N CYS A 22 5.17 3.31 13.04
CA CYS A 22 4.37 3.21 11.85
C CYS A 22 3.49 4.46 11.70
N ILE A 23 3.12 4.78 10.46
CA ILE A 23 2.19 5.87 10.14
C ILE A 23 0.77 5.33 10.29
N LEU A 24 -0.01 5.88 11.22
CA LEU A 24 -1.43 5.57 11.33
C LEU A 24 -2.23 6.35 10.29
N VAL A 25 -3.20 5.68 9.66
CA VAL A 25 -4.04 6.27 8.62
C VAL A 25 -5.52 5.92 8.82
N ASP A 26 -6.41 6.72 8.23
CA ASP A 26 -7.80 6.33 8.02
C ASP A 26 -7.97 5.48 6.74
N GLU A 27 -9.19 5.01 6.47
CA GLU A 27 -9.48 4.20 5.28
C GLU A 27 -9.34 4.95 3.95
N GLN A 28 -9.19 6.28 3.99
CA GLN A 28 -8.93 7.12 2.82
C GLN A 28 -7.43 7.44 2.66
N ASP A 29 -6.59 6.81 3.47
CA ASP A 29 -5.14 7.01 3.50
C ASP A 29 -4.69 8.38 4.00
N ASN A 30 -5.52 9.09 4.78
CA ASN A 30 -5.09 10.31 5.44
C ASN A 30 -4.32 9.97 6.71
N VAL A 31 -3.21 10.66 6.96
CA VAL A 31 -2.42 10.44 8.18
C VAL A 31 -3.19 10.95 9.40
N VAL A 32 -3.45 10.06 10.36
CA VAL A 32 -4.15 10.38 11.61
C VAL A 32 -3.23 10.35 12.84
N GLY A 33 -2.01 9.84 12.69
CA GLY A 33 -1.03 9.81 13.77
C GLY A 33 0.10 8.82 13.53
N HIS A 34 0.65 8.30 14.62
CA HIS A 34 1.70 7.29 14.61
C HIS A 34 1.59 6.39 15.83
N GLU A 35 2.12 5.19 15.70
CA GLU A 35 2.14 4.20 16.78
C GLU A 35 3.32 3.24 16.57
N SER A 36 3.79 2.63 17.65
CA SER A 36 4.84 1.61 17.58
C SER A 36 4.40 0.42 16.72
N LYS A 37 5.34 -0.14 15.96
CA LYS A 37 5.11 -1.38 15.21
C LYS A 37 4.47 -2.47 16.07
N TYR A 38 4.93 -2.65 17.31
CA TYR A 38 4.36 -3.62 18.24
C TYR A 38 2.84 -3.42 18.41
N ASN A 39 2.39 -2.20 18.72
CA ASN A 39 0.98 -1.92 18.96
C ASN A 39 0.13 -1.99 17.70
N CYS A 40 0.68 -1.60 16.55
CA CYS A 40 0.03 -1.70 15.24
C CYS A 40 -0.37 -3.13 14.86
N HIS A 41 0.39 -4.13 15.30
CA HIS A 41 0.21 -5.53 14.88
C HIS A 41 -0.46 -6.41 15.94
N LEU A 42 -0.87 -5.84 17.08
CA LEU A 42 -1.65 -6.57 18.08
C LEU A 42 -3.11 -6.67 17.64
N MET A 43 -3.64 -7.89 17.54
CA MET A 43 -5.05 -8.12 17.20
C MET A 43 -6.01 -7.40 18.15
N GLU A 44 -5.69 -7.32 19.44
CA GLU A 44 -6.48 -6.56 20.42
C GLU A 44 -6.66 -5.10 19.99
N ASN A 45 -5.59 -4.44 19.53
CA ASN A 45 -5.63 -3.04 19.09
C ASN A 45 -6.32 -2.90 17.73
N ILE A 46 -6.05 -3.83 16.81
CA ILE A 46 -6.71 -3.88 15.50
C ILE A 46 -8.22 -4.01 15.68
N GLU A 47 -8.70 -4.85 16.59
CA GLU A 47 -10.15 -5.06 16.74
C GLU A 47 -10.83 -4.00 17.61
N SER A 48 -10.24 -3.63 18.75
CA SER A 48 -10.88 -2.70 19.70
C SER A 48 -10.74 -1.23 19.32
N ARG A 49 -9.61 -0.86 18.69
CA ARG A 49 -9.29 0.54 18.34
C ARG A 49 -9.24 0.77 16.83
N LYS A 50 -9.49 -0.26 16.02
CA LYS A 50 -9.41 -0.21 14.55
C LYS A 50 -8.09 0.38 14.06
N VAL A 51 -6.98 0.04 14.75
CA VAL A 51 -5.65 0.53 14.38
C VAL A 51 -5.34 0.09 12.95
N LEU A 52 -5.15 1.07 12.08
CA LEU A 52 -4.82 0.92 10.67
C LEU A 52 -3.54 1.72 10.39
N HIS A 53 -2.58 1.08 9.75
CA HIS A 53 -1.31 1.72 9.40
C HIS A 53 -0.96 1.56 7.93
N ARG A 54 -0.18 2.51 7.41
CA ARG A 54 0.32 2.47 6.04
C ARG A 54 1.40 1.39 5.90
N ALA A 55 1.39 0.67 4.79
CA ALA A 55 2.36 -0.36 4.44
C ALA A 55 2.76 -0.27 2.95
N PHE A 56 3.73 -1.09 2.55
CA PHE A 56 4.06 -1.32 1.15
C PHE A 56 4.45 -2.78 0.90
N SER A 57 4.21 -3.20 -0.35
CA SER A 57 4.60 -4.48 -0.91
C SER A 57 5.33 -4.28 -2.23
N VAL A 58 6.59 -4.72 -2.29
CA VAL A 58 7.44 -4.66 -3.49
C VAL A 58 7.32 -5.95 -4.30
N PHE A 59 7.19 -5.80 -5.62
CA PHE A 59 7.26 -6.85 -6.62
C PHE A 59 8.42 -6.54 -7.58
N LEU A 60 9.56 -7.17 -7.34
CA LEU A 60 10.76 -7.03 -8.17
C LEU A 60 10.83 -8.17 -9.18
N PHE A 61 10.89 -7.79 -10.45
CA PHE A 61 11.15 -8.69 -11.56
C PHE A 61 12.58 -8.51 -12.06
N ASN A 62 13.24 -9.60 -12.45
CA ASN A 62 14.51 -9.51 -13.15
C ASN A 62 14.31 -9.23 -14.67
N SER A 63 15.39 -9.13 -15.43
CA SER A 63 15.33 -8.91 -16.89
C SER A 63 14.73 -10.07 -17.69
N LYS A 64 14.50 -11.23 -17.07
CA LYS A 64 13.76 -12.37 -17.64
C LYS A 64 12.28 -12.38 -17.24
N TYR A 65 11.83 -11.33 -16.55
CA TYR A 65 10.49 -11.20 -16.01
C TYR A 65 10.13 -12.32 -15.00
N GLU A 66 11.12 -12.84 -14.29
CA GLU A 66 10.90 -13.73 -13.15
C GLU A 66 10.71 -12.88 -11.89
N LEU A 67 9.67 -13.18 -11.09
CA LEU A 67 9.36 -12.49 -9.84
C LEU A 67 10.27 -12.98 -8.71
N LEU A 68 10.92 -12.07 -8.00
CA LEU A 68 11.65 -12.38 -6.78
C LEU A 68 10.70 -12.58 -5.59
N LEU A 69 10.65 -13.78 -5.05
CA LEU A 69 9.99 -14.11 -3.81
C LEU A 69 11.00 -14.24 -2.67
N GLN A 70 10.54 -13.96 -1.45
CA GLN A 70 11.29 -14.28 -0.23
C GLN A 70 10.50 -15.22 0.67
N GLN A 71 11.19 -16.09 1.38
CA GLN A 71 10.66 -16.79 2.54
C GLN A 71 11.04 -16.02 3.79
N ARG A 72 10.04 -15.64 4.59
CA ARG A 72 10.24 -14.94 5.85
C ARG A 72 11.07 -15.77 6.83
N SER A 73 11.98 -15.15 7.58
CA SER A 73 12.77 -15.85 8.60
C SER A 73 11.88 -16.47 9.70
N ALA A 74 12.43 -17.45 10.42
CA ALA A 74 11.76 -18.06 11.57
C ALA A 74 11.60 -17.09 12.76
N THR A 75 12.37 -16.00 12.77
CA THR A 75 12.38 -14.99 13.85
C THR A 75 11.35 -13.89 13.64
N LYS A 76 10.61 -13.87 12.52
CA LYS A 76 9.53 -12.90 12.30
C LYS A 76 8.38 -13.14 13.28
N VAL A 77 7.88 -12.04 13.86
CA VAL A 77 6.75 -12.06 14.79
C VAL A 77 5.46 -12.46 14.08
N THR A 78 5.16 -11.85 12.93
CA THR A 78 4.02 -12.23 12.08
C THR A 78 4.48 -13.16 10.98
N PHE A 79 3.71 -14.22 10.71
CA PHE A 79 3.91 -15.14 9.58
C PHE A 79 5.35 -15.65 9.38
N PRO A 80 6.00 -16.30 10.36
CA PRO A 80 7.33 -16.88 10.19
C PRO A 80 7.32 -18.03 9.17
N LEU A 81 8.40 -18.18 8.39
CA LEU A 81 8.60 -19.25 7.39
C LEU A 81 7.58 -19.28 6.23
N VAL A 82 6.84 -18.19 6.05
CA VAL A 82 5.86 -18.03 4.97
C VAL A 82 6.54 -17.40 3.74
N TRP A 83 6.24 -17.93 2.55
CA TRP A 83 6.64 -17.36 1.27
C TRP A 83 5.76 -16.16 0.91
N THR A 84 6.38 -15.11 0.37
CA THR A 84 5.73 -13.85 0.04
C THR A 84 6.44 -13.14 -1.12
N ASN A 85 5.89 -12.02 -1.60
CA ASN A 85 6.53 -11.16 -2.59
C ASN A 85 7.86 -10.58 -2.07
N THR A 86 8.56 -9.84 -2.93
CA THR A 86 9.97 -9.48 -2.74
C THR A 86 10.28 -8.86 -1.38
N CYS A 87 9.52 -7.86 -0.94
CA CYS A 87 9.74 -7.19 0.34
C CYS A 87 8.45 -6.49 0.79
N CYS A 88 8.07 -6.66 2.05
CA CYS A 88 6.89 -6.02 2.65
C CYS A 88 7.28 -5.34 3.96
N SER A 89 6.89 -4.08 4.12
CA SER A 89 7.18 -3.35 5.35
C SER A 89 6.37 -2.06 5.47
N HIS A 90 6.82 -1.18 6.36
CA HIS A 90 6.13 0.05 6.71
C HIS A 90 7.00 1.27 6.40
N PRO A 91 6.42 2.33 5.80
CA PRO A 91 7.00 3.65 5.94
C PRO A 91 6.96 4.06 7.41
N LEU A 92 8.07 4.64 7.87
CA LEU A 92 8.23 5.15 9.22
C LEU A 92 7.62 6.54 9.33
N TYR A 93 7.08 6.87 10.50
CA TYR A 93 6.65 8.22 10.82
C TYR A 93 7.88 9.13 11.03
N ARG A 94 8.49 9.54 9.92
CA ARG A 94 9.65 10.44 9.83
C ARG A 94 9.60 11.23 8.52
N GLU A 95 10.22 12.42 8.50
CA GLU A 95 10.13 13.36 7.37
C GLU A 95 10.41 12.71 6.01
N SER A 96 11.46 11.90 5.91
CA SER A 96 11.86 11.26 4.65
C SER A 96 10.85 10.23 4.12
N GLU A 97 9.95 9.72 4.96
CA GLU A 97 8.98 8.67 4.61
C GLU A 97 7.51 9.13 4.73
N LEU A 98 7.29 10.40 5.13
CA LEU A 98 5.98 11.07 5.14
C LEU A 98 5.70 11.86 3.85
N VAL A 99 6.64 11.91 2.90
CA VAL A 99 6.48 12.70 1.66
C VAL A 99 5.41 12.09 0.76
N GLU A 100 4.32 12.82 0.53
CA GLU A 100 3.16 12.37 -0.26
C GLU A 100 3.38 12.46 -1.78
N GLY A 101 4.09 13.51 -2.23
CA GLY A 101 4.29 13.78 -3.65
C GLY A 101 4.88 12.59 -4.40
N ASN A 102 4.16 12.11 -5.42
CA ASN A 102 4.51 10.92 -6.21
C ASN A 102 4.83 9.67 -5.34
N PHE A 103 4.17 9.57 -4.17
CA PHE A 103 4.30 8.47 -3.21
C PHE A 103 5.75 8.25 -2.76
N LEU A 104 6.55 9.32 -2.72
CA LEU A 104 7.99 9.25 -2.50
C LEU A 104 8.34 8.66 -1.14
N GLY A 105 7.57 8.98 -0.09
CA GLY A 105 7.84 8.47 1.26
C GLY A 105 7.78 6.94 1.35
N VAL A 106 6.79 6.35 0.69
CA VAL A 106 6.63 4.88 0.62
C VAL A 106 7.76 4.26 -0.22
N ARG A 107 8.13 4.88 -1.34
CA ARG A 107 9.25 4.40 -2.18
C ARG A 107 10.61 4.50 -1.46
N ASN A 108 10.83 5.53 -0.66
CA ASN A 108 12.01 5.65 0.21
C ASN A 108 12.05 4.51 1.24
N ALA A 109 10.91 4.19 1.84
CA ALA A 109 10.79 3.07 2.78
C ALA A 109 11.09 1.72 2.10
N ALA A 110 10.60 1.52 0.88
CA ALA A 110 10.88 0.33 0.07
C ALA A 110 12.37 0.17 -0.23
N GLN A 111 13.04 1.22 -0.71
CA GLN A 111 14.49 1.17 -0.96
C GLN A 111 15.28 0.84 0.31
N ARG A 112 14.95 1.47 1.44
CA ARG A 112 15.57 1.19 2.74
C ARG A 112 15.40 -0.29 3.12
N LYS A 113 14.18 -0.83 3.00
CA LYS A 113 13.89 -2.20 3.43
C LYS A 113 14.44 -3.27 2.50
N LEU A 114 14.54 -2.99 1.21
CA LEU A 114 15.27 -3.86 0.27
C LEU A 114 16.76 -3.94 0.62
N PHE A 115 17.36 -2.87 1.13
CA PHE A 115 18.71 -2.93 1.69
C PHE A 115 18.74 -3.75 2.99
N ASP A 116 17.85 -3.46 3.94
CA ASP A 116 17.82 -4.12 5.26
C ASP A 116 17.56 -5.64 5.18
N GLU A 117 16.69 -6.09 4.25
CA GLU A 117 16.26 -7.49 4.13
C GLU A 117 17.05 -8.27 3.09
N LEU A 118 17.30 -7.66 1.93
CA LEU A 118 17.88 -8.34 0.76
C LEU A 118 19.29 -7.84 0.40
N GLY A 119 19.81 -6.83 1.10
CA GLY A 119 21.14 -6.28 0.86
C GLY A 119 21.29 -5.52 -0.45
N ILE A 120 20.18 -5.06 -1.04
CA ILE A 120 20.18 -4.31 -2.30
C ILE A 120 20.52 -2.84 -2.03
N PRO A 121 21.67 -2.33 -2.48
CA PRO A 121 22.08 -0.96 -2.21
C PRO A 121 21.29 0.05 -3.06
N ALA A 122 21.13 1.27 -2.54
CA ALA A 122 20.36 2.34 -3.18
C ALA A 122 20.87 2.69 -4.59
N GLU A 123 22.17 2.57 -4.84
CA GLU A 123 22.80 2.82 -6.14
C GLU A 123 22.41 1.77 -7.19
N ALA A 124 22.14 0.53 -6.76
CA ALA A 124 21.69 -0.53 -7.66
C ALA A 124 20.20 -0.41 -8.00
N LEU A 125 19.41 0.18 -7.09
CA LEU A 125 17.97 0.37 -7.27
C LEU A 125 17.51 1.75 -6.78
N PRO A 126 17.71 2.80 -7.59
CA PRO A 126 17.27 4.15 -7.27
C PRO A 126 15.75 4.27 -7.03
N VAL A 127 15.34 5.20 -6.18
CA VAL A 127 13.94 5.35 -5.72
C VAL A 127 12.97 5.69 -6.86
N ASP A 128 13.42 6.32 -7.93
CA ASP A 128 12.63 6.66 -9.13
C ASP A 128 12.32 5.46 -10.02
N ARG A 129 12.92 4.30 -9.76
CA ARG A 129 12.67 3.07 -10.52
C ARG A 129 11.41 2.32 -10.08
N PHE A 130 10.87 2.63 -8.91
CA PHE A 130 9.63 2.02 -8.42
C PHE A 130 8.42 2.65 -9.12
N THR A 131 7.56 1.80 -9.67
CA THR A 131 6.26 2.16 -10.24
C THR A 131 5.16 1.79 -9.24
N PRO A 132 4.51 2.77 -8.58
CA PRO A 132 3.31 2.51 -7.78
C PRO A 132 2.15 2.13 -8.70
N LEU A 133 1.52 0.98 -8.47
CA LEU A 133 0.44 0.47 -9.32
C LEU A 133 -0.94 0.51 -8.68
N GLY A 134 -1.02 0.34 -7.36
CA GLY A 134 -2.30 0.34 -6.67
C GLY A 134 -2.15 0.37 -5.16
N ARG A 135 -3.29 0.49 -4.49
CA ARG A 135 -3.39 0.43 -3.03
C ARG A 135 -4.47 -0.55 -2.63
N MET A 136 -4.20 -1.35 -1.60
CA MET A 136 -5.20 -2.25 -1.03
C MET A 136 -5.34 -2.05 0.47
N LEU A 137 -6.58 -2.11 0.97
CA LEU A 137 -6.89 -2.15 2.39
C LEU A 137 -7.23 -3.59 2.75
N TYR A 138 -6.48 -4.19 3.66
CA TYR A 138 -6.70 -5.58 4.08
C TYR A 138 -6.47 -5.78 5.58
N LYS A 139 -7.07 -6.84 6.12
CA LYS A 139 -6.87 -7.32 7.49
C LYS A 139 -6.57 -8.81 7.48
N ALA A 140 -5.55 -9.26 8.23
CA ALA A 140 -5.16 -10.67 8.28
C ALA A 140 -4.61 -11.08 9.66
N PRO A 141 -5.28 -11.99 10.39
CA PRO A 141 -4.71 -12.55 11.62
C PRO A 141 -3.54 -13.49 11.32
N SER A 142 -2.53 -13.51 12.20
CA SER A 142 -1.35 -14.39 12.13
C SER A 142 -1.49 -15.61 13.05
N ASP A 143 -1.53 -15.39 14.37
CA ASP A 143 -1.52 -16.46 15.40
C ASP A 143 -2.42 -16.16 16.61
N GLY A 144 -3.47 -15.38 16.39
CA GLY A 144 -4.43 -14.95 17.42
C GLY A 144 -3.98 -13.70 18.17
N LYS A 145 -2.71 -13.63 18.62
CA LYS A 145 -2.17 -12.41 19.24
C LYS A 145 -1.82 -11.36 18.18
N TRP A 146 -1.19 -11.81 17.10
CA TRP A 146 -0.63 -10.93 16.08
C TRP A 146 -1.46 -10.96 14.80
N GLY A 147 -1.41 -9.86 14.06
CA GLY A 147 -2.02 -9.74 12.74
C GLY A 147 -1.58 -8.47 12.02
N GLU A 148 -2.18 -8.26 10.86
CA GLU A 148 -1.94 -7.12 9.97
C GLU A 148 -3.29 -6.43 9.73
N HIS A 149 -3.30 -5.10 9.71
CA HIS A 149 -4.43 -4.28 9.26
C HIS A 149 -3.84 -3.06 8.57
N GLU A 150 -3.78 -3.10 7.25
CA GLU A 150 -2.89 -2.24 6.49
C GLU A 150 -3.56 -1.61 5.28
N LEU A 151 -3.15 -0.37 5.01
CA LEU A 151 -3.29 0.27 3.72
C LEU A 151 -1.98 0.11 2.97
N ASP A 152 -1.94 -0.89 2.09
CA ASP A 152 -0.74 -1.40 1.45
C ASP A 152 -0.56 -0.83 0.04
N TYR A 153 0.61 -0.23 -0.20
CA TYR A 153 1.05 0.29 -1.48
C TYR A 153 1.76 -0.77 -2.30
N LEU A 154 1.25 -1.06 -3.51
CA LEU A 154 1.80 -2.06 -4.41
C LEU A 154 2.82 -1.41 -5.34
N LEU A 155 4.11 -1.72 -5.11
CA LEU A 155 5.24 -1.13 -5.81
C LEU A 155 5.91 -2.16 -6.73
N PHE A 156 6.01 -1.85 -8.02
CA PHE A 156 6.62 -2.74 -9.01
C PHE A 156 7.94 -2.18 -9.51
N VAL A 157 8.88 -3.07 -9.83
CA VAL A 157 10.16 -2.68 -10.41
C VAL A 157 10.75 -3.82 -11.24
N VAL A 158 11.42 -3.48 -12.35
CA VAL A 158 12.19 -4.43 -13.16
C VAL A 158 13.67 -4.06 -13.06
N ALA A 159 14.48 -4.93 -12.45
CA ALA A 159 15.90 -4.73 -12.27
C ALA A 159 16.64 -6.05 -11.98
N ASP A 160 17.84 -6.19 -12.54
CA ASP A 160 18.78 -7.23 -12.12
C ASP A 160 19.58 -6.74 -10.91
N VAL A 161 19.43 -7.42 -9.78
CA VAL A 161 20.02 -7.03 -8.50
C VAL A 161 20.88 -8.15 -7.92
N LYS A 162 21.93 -7.78 -7.18
CA LYS A 162 22.70 -8.72 -6.37
C LYS A 162 22.07 -8.83 -4.99
N LEU A 163 21.74 -10.04 -4.58
CA LEU A 163 21.15 -10.31 -3.27
C LEU A 163 22.22 -10.64 -2.23
N LEU A 164 22.07 -10.09 -1.05
CA LEU A 164 22.78 -10.45 0.17
C LEU A 164 21.76 -10.49 1.32
N PRO A 165 20.87 -11.52 1.36
CA PRO A 165 19.78 -11.58 2.31
C PRO A 165 20.26 -11.58 3.76
N ASN A 166 19.55 -10.83 4.61
CA ASN A 166 19.76 -10.84 6.05
C ASN A 166 19.04 -12.06 6.66
N PRO A 167 19.76 -13.03 7.25
CA PRO A 167 19.16 -14.26 7.79
C PRO A 167 18.19 -14.01 8.95
N ASP A 168 18.29 -12.86 9.63
CA ASP A 168 17.34 -12.47 10.68
C ASP A 168 15.98 -12.05 10.13
N GLU A 169 15.89 -11.73 8.83
CA GLU A 169 14.67 -11.26 8.16
C GLU A 169 14.16 -12.23 7.09
N VAL A 170 15.08 -12.90 6.39
CA VAL A 170 14.81 -13.73 5.21
C VAL A 170 15.48 -15.10 5.36
N ALA A 171 14.69 -16.16 5.32
CA ALA A 171 15.17 -17.55 5.36
C ALA A 171 15.66 -18.04 3.99
N ASP A 172 14.98 -17.65 2.91
CA ASP A 172 15.28 -18.08 1.55
C ASP A 172 14.78 -17.06 0.51
N VAL A 173 15.31 -17.13 -0.70
CA VAL A 173 14.89 -16.30 -1.84
C VAL A 173 14.80 -17.12 -3.11
N ARG A 174 13.85 -16.78 -3.99
CA ARG A 174 13.69 -17.48 -5.26
C ARG A 174 13.14 -16.55 -6.34
N TYR A 175 13.78 -16.56 -7.50
CA TYR A 175 13.16 -16.05 -8.73
C TYR A 175 12.23 -17.13 -9.30
N VAL A 176 10.99 -16.77 -9.58
CA VAL A 176 9.99 -17.67 -10.16
C VAL A 176 9.42 -17.09 -11.46
N ASN A 177 9.28 -17.92 -12.48
CA ASN A 177 8.42 -17.62 -13.61
C ASN A 177 6.94 -17.95 -13.27
N ARG A 178 6.04 -17.78 -14.24
CA ARG A 178 4.60 -17.99 -14.05
C ARG A 178 4.26 -19.43 -13.73
N GLU A 179 4.87 -20.38 -14.42
CA GLU A 179 4.65 -21.80 -14.21
C GLU A 179 5.10 -22.22 -12.80
N GLN A 180 6.26 -21.73 -12.36
CA GLN A 180 6.80 -21.98 -11.02
C GLN A 180 5.97 -21.31 -9.93
N LEU A 181 5.45 -20.09 -10.16
CA LEU A 181 4.50 -19.48 -9.24
C LEU A 181 3.22 -20.30 -9.14
N LYS A 182 2.69 -20.78 -10.27
CA LYS A 182 1.51 -21.64 -10.30
C LYS A 182 1.73 -22.93 -9.49
N GLU A 183 2.85 -23.61 -9.69
CA GLU A 183 3.22 -24.80 -8.91
C GLU A 183 3.31 -24.47 -7.40
N LEU A 184 3.90 -23.32 -7.05
CA LEU A 184 4.00 -22.89 -5.65
C LEU A 184 2.62 -22.66 -5.01
N LEU A 185 1.69 -22.07 -5.76
CA LEU A 185 0.31 -21.86 -5.34
C LEU A 185 -0.42 -23.19 -5.15
N GLU A 186 -0.30 -24.11 -6.10
CA GLU A 186 -0.90 -25.46 -6.02
C GLU A 186 -0.38 -26.24 -4.80
N LYS A 187 0.93 -26.19 -4.54
CA LYS A 187 1.54 -26.81 -3.34
C LYS A 187 1.02 -26.19 -2.04
N ALA A 188 0.92 -24.86 -1.99
CA ALA A 188 0.39 -24.16 -0.82
C ALA A 188 -1.08 -24.53 -0.55
N ASP A 189 -1.91 -24.58 -1.60
CA ASP A 189 -3.34 -24.89 -1.51
C ASP A 189 -3.57 -26.36 -1.12
N ALA A 190 -2.72 -27.27 -1.58
CA ALA A 190 -2.74 -28.69 -1.22
C ALA A 190 -2.11 -28.99 0.16
N GLY A 191 -1.45 -28.01 0.79
CA GLY A 191 -0.72 -28.20 2.05
C GLY A 191 0.53 -29.08 1.91
N GLU A 192 1.09 -29.15 0.71
CA GLU A 192 2.24 -29.99 0.37
C GLU A 192 3.56 -29.31 0.77
N GLU A 193 4.56 -30.14 1.13
CA GLU A 193 5.93 -29.70 1.45
C GLU A 193 6.02 -28.63 2.56
N GLY A 194 4.93 -28.39 3.30
CA GLY A 194 4.84 -27.33 4.31
C GLY A 194 4.84 -25.91 3.71
N VAL A 195 4.59 -25.75 2.41
CA VAL A 195 4.54 -24.45 1.74
C VAL A 195 3.37 -23.64 2.29
N LYS A 196 3.64 -22.41 2.70
CA LYS A 196 2.65 -21.43 3.13
C LYS A 196 2.89 -20.12 2.41
N LEU A 197 1.80 -19.45 2.02
CA LEU A 197 1.83 -18.13 1.41
C LEU A 197 1.22 -17.10 2.33
N SER A 198 1.77 -15.89 2.30
CA SER A 198 1.24 -14.80 3.10
C SER A 198 -0.13 -14.37 2.58
N PRO A 199 -1.09 -14.01 3.45
CA PRO A 199 -2.43 -13.61 3.02
C PRO A 199 -2.43 -12.48 1.99
N TRP A 200 -1.62 -11.42 2.20
CA TRP A 200 -1.54 -10.28 1.27
C TRP A 200 -0.98 -10.68 -0.10
N PHE A 201 0.03 -11.54 -0.15
CA PHE A 201 0.55 -12.03 -1.42
C PHE A 201 -0.52 -12.81 -2.19
N ARG A 202 -1.32 -13.63 -1.50
CA ARG A 202 -2.44 -14.33 -2.11
C ARG A 202 -3.49 -13.37 -2.65
N LEU A 203 -3.84 -12.33 -1.89
CA LEU A 203 -4.75 -11.27 -2.34
C LEU A 203 -4.25 -10.60 -3.62
N VAL A 204 -2.96 -10.27 -3.71
CA VAL A 204 -2.41 -9.64 -4.93
C VAL A 204 -2.38 -10.63 -6.10
N VAL A 205 -2.01 -11.90 -5.86
CA VAL A 205 -2.02 -12.96 -6.88
C VAL A 205 -3.39 -13.12 -7.50
N ASP A 206 -4.42 -13.28 -6.67
CA ASP A 206 -5.78 -13.62 -7.11
C ASP A 206 -6.47 -12.44 -7.81
N ASN A 207 -6.11 -11.20 -7.47
CA ASN A 207 -6.81 -10.01 -7.99
C ASN A 207 -6.06 -9.28 -9.11
N PHE A 208 -4.73 -9.24 -9.07
CA PHE A 208 -3.95 -8.30 -9.87
C PHE A 208 -2.74 -8.90 -10.59
N LEU A 209 -1.97 -9.75 -9.90
CA LEU A 209 -0.57 -10.04 -10.26
C LEU A 209 -0.41 -10.53 -11.69
N LEU A 210 -1.22 -11.50 -12.14
CA LEU A 210 -1.06 -12.08 -13.47
C LEU A 210 -1.29 -11.07 -14.59
N LYS A 211 -2.26 -10.15 -14.42
CA LYS A 211 -2.55 -9.08 -15.38
C LYS A 211 -1.42 -8.04 -15.39
N TRP A 212 -0.94 -7.65 -14.21
CA TRP A 212 0.17 -6.70 -14.12
C TRP A 212 1.50 -7.29 -14.60
N TRP A 213 1.69 -8.60 -14.45
CA TRP A 213 2.83 -9.32 -15.01
C TRP A 213 2.83 -9.25 -16.55
N ASP A 214 1.66 -9.32 -17.20
CA ASP A 214 1.59 -9.09 -18.65
C ASP A 214 2.11 -7.69 -19.02
N CYS A 215 1.77 -6.68 -18.21
CA CYS A 215 2.25 -5.30 -18.38
C CYS A 215 3.73 -5.12 -18.04
N VAL A 216 4.30 -5.95 -17.15
CA VAL A 216 5.74 -6.02 -16.89
C VAL A 216 6.46 -6.48 -18.17
N GLU A 217 5.98 -7.57 -18.77
CA GLU A 217 6.60 -8.16 -19.96
C GLU A 217 6.49 -7.25 -21.20
N SER A 218 5.36 -6.53 -21.35
CA SER A 218 5.15 -5.58 -22.45
C SER A 218 5.72 -4.18 -22.19
N GLY A 219 6.23 -3.90 -20.99
CA GLY A 219 6.78 -2.60 -20.63
C GLY A 219 5.72 -1.48 -20.48
N THR A 220 4.47 -1.83 -20.20
CA THR A 220 3.32 -0.91 -20.13
C THR A 220 2.78 -0.71 -18.70
N LEU A 221 3.54 -1.09 -17.66
CA LEU A 221 3.16 -0.90 -16.25
C LEU A 221 2.56 0.48 -15.91
N PRO A 222 3.10 1.62 -16.38
CA PRO A 222 2.53 2.93 -16.03
C PRO A 222 1.09 3.15 -16.52
N GLU A 223 0.66 2.42 -17.55
CA GLU A 223 -0.69 2.55 -18.14
C GLU A 223 -1.78 1.94 -17.27
N VAL A 224 -1.41 0.99 -16.39
CA VAL A 224 -2.35 0.27 -15.51
C VAL A 224 -2.30 0.77 -14.07
N ALA A 225 -1.54 1.83 -13.78
CA ALA A 225 -1.44 2.40 -12.46
C ALA A 225 -2.75 3.08 -12.05
N ASP A 226 -3.36 2.61 -10.96
CA ASP A 226 -4.49 3.25 -10.30
C ASP A 226 -4.18 3.51 -8.84
N MET A 227 -3.60 4.68 -8.58
CA MET A 227 -3.31 5.13 -7.23
C MET A 227 -4.47 5.90 -6.59
N LYS A 228 -5.62 6.05 -7.27
CA LYS A 228 -6.79 6.72 -6.71
C LYS A 228 -7.67 5.73 -5.96
N THR A 229 -7.89 4.55 -6.53
CA THR A 229 -8.69 3.50 -5.90
C THR A 229 -7.93 2.86 -4.73
N ILE A 230 -8.66 2.58 -3.65
CA ILE A 230 -8.20 1.73 -2.54
C ILE A 230 -9.03 0.45 -2.61
N HIS A 231 -8.41 -0.65 -2.97
CA HIS A 231 -9.08 -1.94 -3.09
C HIS A 231 -9.26 -2.57 -1.71
N LYS A 232 -10.49 -2.63 -1.20
CA LYS A 232 -10.80 -3.33 0.06
C LYS A 232 -10.83 -4.83 -0.19
N LEU A 233 -9.88 -5.57 0.38
CA LEU A 233 -9.68 -7.00 0.15
C LEU A 233 -9.62 -7.78 1.46
N GLY A 234 -10.22 -8.97 1.51
CA GLY A 234 -10.13 -9.87 2.68
C GLY A 234 -11.26 -9.80 3.70
N GLY A 235 -12.47 -9.36 3.33
CA GLY A 235 -13.67 -9.47 4.15
C GLY A 235 -14.33 -10.86 4.02
N GLY A 236 -13.78 -11.86 4.70
CA GLY A 236 -14.39 -13.19 4.83
C GLY A 236 -14.75 -13.46 6.29
N GLY A 237 -15.83 -12.85 6.77
CA GLY A 237 -16.38 -13.07 8.11
C GLY A 237 -17.11 -11.85 8.66
N GLU A 238 -18.45 -11.90 8.59
CA GLU A 238 -19.42 -11.12 9.38
C GLU A 238 -19.34 -9.60 9.27
N ASP A 239 -19.87 -9.06 8.17
CA ASP A 239 -20.66 -7.82 8.16
C ASP A 239 -21.80 -8.07 7.16
N GLU A 240 -22.72 -8.98 7.51
CA GLU A 240 -24.06 -8.96 6.92
C GLU A 240 -24.84 -7.90 7.70
N ASP A 241 -25.15 -6.80 7.03
CA ASP A 241 -26.12 -5.81 7.49
C ASP A 241 -27.48 -6.53 7.69
N GLU A 242 -27.78 -6.95 8.92
CA GLU A 242 -29.16 -7.24 9.35
C GLU A 242 -29.90 -5.91 9.51
N GLU A 243 -30.33 -5.31 8.39
CA GLU A 243 -31.50 -4.44 8.39
C GLU A 243 -32.43 -4.84 7.23
N ASP A 244 -33.72 -4.95 7.57
CA ASP A 244 -34.89 -5.19 6.72
C ASP A 244 -35.36 -6.65 6.49
N GLU A 245 -35.85 -7.32 7.54
CA GLU A 245 -37.06 -8.17 7.41
C GLU A 245 -37.91 -8.16 8.70
N GLU A 246 -38.62 -7.06 8.98
CA GLU A 246 -39.84 -7.11 9.80
C GLU A 246 -40.98 -6.40 9.06
N GLU A 247 -41.73 -7.13 8.24
CA GLU A 247 -43.20 -7.04 8.12
C GLU A 247 -43.70 -7.90 6.94
N ARG A 248 -43.74 -9.23 7.14
CA ARG A 248 -44.71 -10.07 6.41
C ARG A 248 -44.96 -11.42 7.09
N SER A 249 -45.47 -11.37 8.32
CA SER A 249 -46.21 -12.51 8.89
C SER A 249 -47.65 -12.08 9.17
N GLY A 250 -48.59 -12.80 8.55
CA GLY A 250 -50.03 -12.51 8.68
C GLY A 250 -50.87 -13.25 7.65
N GLY A 251 -50.76 -14.58 7.60
CA GLY A 251 -51.61 -15.43 6.78
C GLY A 251 -52.83 -15.97 7.53
N ARG A 252 -53.98 -16.01 6.81
CA ARG A 252 -55.23 -16.78 7.01
C ARG A 252 -56.20 -16.28 8.10
N ARG A 253 -57.54 -16.29 7.93
CA ARG A 253 -58.45 -17.07 7.08
C ARG A 253 -59.87 -16.45 7.10
N GLU A 254 -60.61 -16.66 5.99
CA GLU A 254 -62.07 -16.89 5.85
C GLU A 254 -63.15 -15.93 6.39
N GLY A 255 -64.09 -15.57 5.49
CA GLY A 255 -65.53 -15.74 5.76
C GLY A 255 -66.44 -14.49 5.74
N GLY A 256 -67.19 -14.33 4.65
CA GLY A 256 -68.63 -14.05 4.68
C GLY A 256 -69.16 -12.62 4.95
N GLY A 257 -69.79 -12.05 3.91
CA GLY A 257 -71.16 -11.50 4.00
C GLY A 257 -71.39 -10.06 4.51
N GLY A 258 -72.05 -9.25 3.66
CA GLY A 258 -73.13 -8.36 4.11
C GLY A 258 -72.83 -6.86 4.24
N GLY A 259 -73.35 -6.08 3.27
CA GLY A 259 -74.18 -4.88 3.46
C GLY A 259 -73.67 -3.63 4.21
N GLY A 260 -73.83 -2.46 3.58
CA GLY A 260 -74.38 -1.28 4.27
C GLY A 260 -73.51 -0.02 4.39
N VAL A 261 -73.84 0.99 3.56
CA VAL A 261 -74.06 2.44 3.86
C VAL A 261 -73.10 3.22 4.81
N GLY A 262 -72.51 4.31 4.27
CA GLY A 262 -72.67 5.68 4.81
C GLY A 262 -71.53 6.37 5.59
N GLY A 263 -71.34 7.68 5.31
CA GLY A 263 -70.74 8.70 6.21
C GLY A 263 -69.24 8.97 6.01
N VAL A 264 -68.76 10.06 5.38
CA VAL A 264 -68.72 11.50 5.74
C VAL A 264 -67.59 11.90 6.73
N GLY A 265 -66.77 12.88 6.30
CA GLY A 265 -65.98 13.82 7.13
C GLY A 265 -64.53 13.38 7.44
N GLY A 266 -63.49 14.21 7.40
CA GLY A 266 -63.26 15.64 7.14
C GLY A 266 -61.76 15.84 6.82
N ARG A 267 -61.39 16.77 5.92
CA ARG A 267 -60.83 18.12 6.17
C ARG A 267 -59.50 18.19 6.95
N GLY A 268 -58.58 18.96 6.36
CA GLY A 268 -57.25 19.37 6.85
C GLY A 268 -56.23 19.16 5.71
N GLU A 269 -56.16 19.98 4.66
CA GLU A 269 -55.56 21.34 4.63
C GLU A 269 -54.24 21.42 5.43
N GLU A 270 -53.11 21.37 4.74
CA GLU A 270 -52.16 22.51 4.75
C GLU A 270 -51.15 22.43 3.58
N GLU A 271 -51.02 23.59 2.93
CA GLU A 271 -50.21 23.91 1.77
C GLU A 271 -48.75 24.17 2.17
N LYS A 272 -47.80 23.94 1.25
CA LYS A 272 -47.05 25.02 0.57
C LYS A 272 -45.95 24.51 -0.36
N GLU A 273 -46.17 24.77 -1.65
CA GLU A 273 -45.13 24.96 -2.65
C GLU A 273 -44.34 26.25 -2.37
N HIS A 274 -43.04 26.29 -2.66
CA HIS A 274 -42.52 27.30 -3.60
C HIS A 274 -41.14 26.96 -4.16
N ARG A 275 -40.93 27.53 -5.34
CA ARG A 275 -40.11 27.11 -6.48
C ARG A 275 -38.86 27.98 -6.66
N ALA A 276 -37.79 27.33 -7.12
CA ALA A 276 -36.67 27.72 -8.01
C ALA A 276 -36.38 29.21 -8.34
N HIS A 277 -35.08 29.57 -8.45
CA HIS A 277 -34.27 29.64 -9.71
C HIS A 277 -33.11 30.69 -9.66
N ARG A 278 -31.91 30.29 -10.17
CA ARG A 278 -30.93 31.04 -11.03
C ARG A 278 -30.25 32.33 -10.48
N GLN A 279 -29.04 32.78 -10.83
CA GLN A 279 -27.87 32.34 -11.63
C GLN A 279 -26.76 33.44 -11.52
N LEU A 280 -25.48 33.05 -11.75
CA LEU A 280 -24.33 33.77 -12.37
C LEU A 280 -23.45 34.84 -11.65
N GLU A 281 -22.14 34.55 -11.72
CA GLU A 281 -20.96 35.40 -12.12
C GLU A 281 -20.50 36.57 -11.21
N ALA A 282 -19.21 36.93 -11.04
CA ALA A 282 -17.88 36.50 -11.52
C ALA A 282 -16.78 37.23 -10.69
N VAL A 283 -15.51 37.06 -11.10
CA VAL A 283 -14.23 37.72 -10.74
C VAL A 283 -13.32 36.78 -9.93
N GLY A 284 -12.14 36.33 -10.36
CA GLY A 284 -11.23 36.78 -11.43
C GLY A 284 -9.86 37.13 -10.83
N GLY A 285 -8.81 36.37 -11.14
CA GLY A 285 -7.40 36.75 -10.93
C GLY A 285 -6.61 35.83 -9.98
N GLY A 286 -5.58 35.14 -10.51
CA GLY A 286 -4.66 34.35 -9.68
C GLY A 286 -3.61 33.47 -10.38
N GLU A 287 -3.55 33.41 -11.71
CA GLU A 287 -2.41 32.81 -12.42
C GLU A 287 -1.36 33.88 -12.73
N GLN A 288 -0.47 34.17 -11.77
CA GLN A 288 0.79 34.90 -12.00
C GLN A 288 1.67 34.97 -10.73
N HIS A 289 1.96 33.83 -10.09
CA HIS A 289 2.92 33.75 -8.98
C HIS A 289 3.73 32.44 -9.04
N GLN A 290 4.46 32.23 -10.14
CA GLN A 290 5.54 31.21 -10.20
C GLN A 290 6.61 31.50 -11.27
N ALA A 291 6.60 32.69 -11.89
CA ALA A 291 7.56 33.08 -12.93
C ALA A 291 8.62 34.11 -12.47
N ASN A 292 8.61 34.54 -11.19
CA ASN A 292 9.50 35.61 -10.70
C ASN A 292 10.57 35.17 -9.66
N GLU A 293 10.65 33.90 -9.28
CA GLU A 293 11.76 33.42 -8.43
C GLU A 293 12.96 32.92 -9.24
N ASN A 294 12.77 32.50 -10.51
CA ASN A 294 13.85 32.04 -11.38
C ASN A 294 14.68 33.15 -12.06
N GLN A 295 14.43 34.43 -11.76
CA GLN A 295 15.30 35.55 -12.18
C GLN A 295 16.15 36.14 -11.05
N SER A 296 16.01 35.64 -9.82
CA SER A 296 16.81 36.11 -8.67
C SER A 296 18.05 35.24 -8.41
N ILE A 297 18.05 33.97 -8.85
CA ILE A 297 19.18 33.03 -8.66
C ILE A 297 20.21 33.14 -9.81
N GLY A 298 19.83 33.72 -10.95
CA GLY A 298 20.72 33.96 -12.09
C GLY A 298 21.62 35.21 -12.00
N ARG A 299 21.55 35.98 -10.90
CA ARG A 299 22.36 37.22 -10.71
C ARG A 299 23.35 37.15 -9.55
N GLU A 300 23.48 36.00 -8.89
CA GLU A 300 24.39 35.82 -7.75
C GLU A 300 25.65 34.99 -8.10
N LEU A 301 25.76 34.51 -9.35
CA LEU A 301 26.94 33.78 -9.86
C LEU A 301 27.86 34.62 -10.77
N GLU A 302 27.61 35.91 -10.93
CA GLU A 302 28.49 36.86 -11.67
C GLU A 302 29.32 37.78 -10.76
N LYS A 303 29.33 37.56 -9.44
CA LYS A 303 30.14 38.35 -8.49
C LYS A 303 31.43 37.69 -8.01
N GLU A 304 31.69 36.43 -8.35
CA GLU A 304 32.98 35.79 -8.11
C GLU A 304 33.68 35.53 -9.43
N GLY A 305 34.44 36.53 -9.89
CA GLY A 305 35.16 36.47 -11.15
C GLY A 305 36.17 35.33 -11.18
N VAL A 306 35.92 34.34 -12.03
CA VAL A 306 36.96 33.48 -12.61
C VAL A 306 36.72 33.39 -14.11
N THR A 307 37.56 34.10 -14.84
CA THR A 307 37.64 34.11 -16.29
C THR A 307 38.23 32.81 -16.85
N SER A 308 37.58 32.28 -17.88
CA SER A 308 38.13 31.78 -19.15
C SER A 308 39.31 30.77 -19.12
N ASN A 309 39.10 29.60 -19.72
CA ASN A 309 39.75 29.31 -21.02
C ASN A 309 39.10 28.15 -21.77
N ASN A 310 38.82 28.45 -23.03
CA ASN A 310 38.38 27.56 -24.09
C ASN A 310 39.63 27.04 -24.82
N THR A 311 39.77 25.73 -25.00
CA THR A 311 40.55 25.18 -26.11
C THR A 311 40.02 23.81 -26.49
N LEU A 312 39.34 23.78 -27.63
CA LEU A 312 39.19 22.63 -28.50
C LEU A 312 40.56 22.24 -29.08
N SER A 313 40.82 20.95 -29.17
CA SER A 313 41.74 20.38 -30.16
C SER A 313 41.39 18.92 -30.42
N ASN A 314 40.98 18.69 -31.68
CA ASN A 314 40.97 17.48 -32.52
C ASN A 314 40.84 16.10 -31.90
#